data_AF-A0A9D5N6R8-F1
#
_entry.id   AF-A0A9D5N6R8-F1
#
_cell.length_a   1.000
_cell.length_b   1.000
_cell.length_c   1.000
_cell.angle_alpha   90.00
_cell.angle_beta   90.00
_cell.angle_gamma   90.00
#
_symmetry.space_group_name_H-M   'P 1'
#
loop_
_entity.id
_entity.type
_entity.pdbx_description
1 polymer ?
#
loop_
_entity_poly.entity_id
_entity_poly.type
_entity_poly.pdbx_seq_one_letter_code
_entity_poly.pdbx_strand_id
1 'polypeptide(L)'
;MGIVKYKNPKTGIVYCYESTPKWDPEKGQARPTRTYLGRWDEETQSIIPTNGRRGRPKKQDVPAEGPAADSSSAELAACRAELGRCREELESVKKENARLLKQCGTLRNIISDIHRRTSAGYLE
;
A
#
# COMPACT_ATOMS: atom_id res chain seq x y z
N MET A 1 -17.53 13.05 12.42
CA MET A 1 -16.50 12.21 13.09
C MET A 1 -15.14 12.81 12.77
N GLY A 2 -14.13 12.69 13.64
CA GLY A 2 -12.82 13.31 13.42
C GLY A 2 -11.69 12.60 14.15
N ILE A 3 -10.46 12.71 13.63
CA ILE A 3 -9.27 12.09 14.23
C ILE A 3 -8.65 13.04 15.25
N VAL A 4 -8.45 12.56 16.47
CA VAL A 4 -7.83 13.31 17.57
C VAL A 4 -6.48 12.67 17.90
N LYS A 5 -5.44 13.50 17.96
CA LYS A 5 -4.09 13.10 18.34
C LYS A 5 -3.85 13.45 19.81
N TYR A 6 -3.31 12.50 20.57
CA TYR A 6 -2.94 12.68 21.97
C TYR A 6 -1.47 12.33 22.17
N LYS A 7 -0.65 13.32 22.54
CA LYS A 7 0.76 13.12 22.83
C LYS A 7 0.94 12.76 24.30
N ASN A 8 1.57 11.62 24.57
CA ASN A 8 1.97 11.27 25.93
C ASN A 8 3.21 12.09 26.32
N PRO A 9 3.14 12.95 27.35
CA PRO A 9 4.25 13.84 27.71
C PRO A 9 5.48 13.08 28.23
N LYS A 10 5.31 11.86 28.75
CA LYS A 10 6.41 11.07 29.32
C LYS A 10 7.20 10.30 28.27
N THR A 11 6.51 9.74 27.27
CA THR A 11 7.12 8.86 26.26
C THR A 11 7.26 9.52 24.90
N GLY A 12 6.66 10.69 24.69
CA GLY A 12 6.62 11.38 23.40
C GLY A 12 5.70 10.73 22.35
N ILE A 13 5.19 9.52 22.61
CA ILE A 13 4.35 8.77 21.68
C ILE A 13 3.03 9.50 21.45
N VAL A 14 2.67 9.67 20.19
CA VAL A 14 1.39 10.25 19.78
C VAL A 14 0.41 9.13 19.45
N TYR A 15 -0.73 9.11 20.13
CA TYR A 15 -1.81 8.16 19.95
C TYR A 15 -2.94 8.81 19.15
N CYS A 16 -3.53 8.06 18.21
CA CYS A 16 -4.63 8.51 17.37
C CYS A 16 -5.92 7.83 17.77
N TYR A 17 -6.97 8.63 17.84
CA TYR A 17 -8.33 8.18 18.15
C TYR A 17 -9.32 8.72 17.12
N GLU A 18 -10.31 7.92 16.77
CA GLU A 18 -11.50 8.37 16.07
C GLU A 18 -12.51 8.86 17.11
N SER A 19 -12.97 10.10 16.96
CA SER A 19 -13.95 10.72 17.86
C SER A 19 -15.32 10.77 17.19
N THR A 20 -16.31 10.19 17.87
CA THR A 20 -17.71 10.20 17.46
C THR A 20 -18.51 11.07 18.43
N PRO A 21 -19.08 12.21 18.00
CA PRO A 21 -19.87 13.06 18.88
C PRO A 21 -21.16 12.35 19.25
N LYS A 22 -21.45 12.25 20.55
CA LYS A 22 -22.70 11.71 21.08
C LYS A 22 -23.27 12.69 22.09
N TRP A 23 -24.58 12.91 22.03
CA TRP A 23 -25.32 13.65 23.04
C TRP A 23 -25.73 12.71 24.16
N ASP A 24 -25.43 13.07 25.40
CA ASP A 24 -25.85 12.32 26.59
C ASP A 24 -27.07 13.02 27.22
N PRO A 25 -28.30 12.51 27.00
CA PRO A 25 -29.53 13.19 27.44
C PRO A 25 -29.73 13.16 28.96
N GLU A 26 -29.16 12.18 29.67
CA GLU A 26 -29.26 12.10 31.14
C GLU A 26 -28.49 13.23 31.81
N LYS A 27 -27.35 13.61 31.23
CA LYS A 27 -26.46 14.65 31.76
C LYS A 27 -26.52 15.97 30.99
N GLY A 28 -27.33 16.04 29.94
CA GLY A 28 -27.53 17.24 29.12
C GLY A 28 -26.26 17.83 28.50
N GLN A 29 -25.28 16.99 28.15
CA GLN A 29 -23.98 17.46 27.66
C GLN A 29 -23.44 16.59 26.52
N ALA A 30 -22.57 17.19 25.69
CA ALA A 30 -21.85 16.47 24.65
C ALA A 30 -20.80 15.53 25.28
N ARG A 31 -20.95 14.23 25.08
CA ARG A 31 -19.99 13.21 25.50
C ARG A 31 -19.53 12.40 24.30
N PRO A 32 -18.48 12.83 23.60
CA PRO A 32 -17.96 12.08 22.47
C PRO A 32 -17.33 10.75 22.93
N THR A 33 -17.60 9.69 22.18
CA THR A 33 -16.91 8.41 22.36
C THR A 33 -15.65 8.39 21.50
N ARG A 34 -14.56 7.81 22.01
CA ARG A 34 -13.27 7.72 21.30
C ARG A 34 -12.88 6.27 21.08
N THR A 35 -12.63 5.92 19.83
CA THR A 35 -12.12 4.59 19.43
C THR A 35 -10.63 4.72 19.14
N TYR A 36 -9.81 3.88 19.76
CA TYR A 36 -8.36 3.89 19.52
C TYR A 36 -8.05 3.33 18.13
N LEU A 37 -7.36 4.13 17.29
CA LEU A 37 -6.97 3.73 15.94
C LEU A 37 -5.55 3.16 15.91
N GLY A 38 -4.62 3.75 16.66
CA GLY A 38 -3.21 3.37 16.61
C GLY A 38 -2.26 4.46 17.06
N ARG A 39 -0.98 4.31 16.70
CA ARG A 39 0.07 5.30 16.95
C ARG A 39 0.27 6.16 15.71
N TRP A 40 0.54 7.44 15.91
CA TRP A 40 0.98 8.34 14.85
C TRP A 40 2.46 8.16 14.61
N ASP A 41 2.83 7.97 13.36
CA ASP A 41 4.21 7.96 12.92
C ASP A 41 4.48 9.23 12.11
N GLU A 42 5.51 9.97 12.51
CA GLU A 42 5.87 11.26 11.91
C GLU A 42 6.55 11.06 10.56
N GLU A 43 7.27 9.95 10.35
CA GLU A 43 7.97 9.66 9.10
C GLU A 43 7.01 9.26 7.98
N THR A 44 6.09 8.33 8.27
CA THR A 44 5.11 7.86 7.27
C THR A 44 3.87 8.74 7.16
N GLN A 45 3.74 9.77 8.02
CA GLN A 45 2.52 10.60 8.15
C GLN A 45 1.23 9.77 8.25
N SER A 46 1.34 8.56 8.77
CA SER A 46 0.28 7.56 8.74
C SER A 46 -0.01 7.05 10.15
N ILE A 47 -1.22 6.50 10.34
CA ILE A 47 -1.61 5.88 11.61
C ILE A 47 -1.23 4.41 11.53
N ILE A 48 -0.28 3.98 12.35
CA ILE A 48 0.10 2.58 12.48
C ILE A 48 -0.92 1.91 13.41
N PRO A 49 -1.83 1.05 12.90
CA PRO A 49 -2.78 0.35 13.74
C PRO A 49 -2.01 -0.56 14.70
N THR A 50 -2.45 -0.58 15.94
CA THR A 50 -1.88 -1.55 16.89
C THR A 50 -2.42 -2.92 16.50
N ASN A 51 -1.57 -3.70 15.82
CA ASN A 51 -1.85 -5.09 15.46
C ASN A 51 -2.39 -5.80 16.69
N GLY A 52 -3.61 -6.35 16.61
CA GLY A 52 -4.59 -6.55 17.70
C GLY A 52 -4.22 -7.48 18.87
N ARG A 53 -2.95 -7.56 19.25
CA ARG A 53 -2.47 -8.29 20.42
C ARG A 53 -2.82 -7.48 21.68
N ARG A 54 -3.97 -7.79 22.27
CA ARG A 54 -4.26 -7.46 23.66
C ARG A 54 -3.27 -8.24 24.54
N GLY A 55 -2.43 -7.53 25.29
CA GLY A 55 -1.63 -8.13 26.36
C GLY A 55 -0.17 -7.72 26.37
N ARG A 56 0.35 -7.50 27.58
CA ARG A 56 1.76 -7.33 27.92
C ARG A 56 2.63 -8.34 27.14
N PRO A 57 3.77 -7.95 26.52
CA PRO A 57 4.71 -8.94 26.03
C PRO A 57 5.14 -9.80 27.22
N LYS A 58 4.80 -11.11 27.19
CA LYS A 58 5.41 -12.06 28.13
C LYS A 58 6.92 -11.95 27.93
N LYS A 59 7.66 -11.76 29.03
CA LYS A 59 9.13 -11.88 29.02
C LYS A 59 9.46 -13.18 28.28
N GLN A 60 10.30 -13.06 27.26
CA GLN A 60 10.80 -14.18 26.50
C GLN A 60 11.66 -15.04 27.42
N ASP A 61 11.12 -16.14 27.89
CA ASP A 61 11.86 -17.38 28.05
C ASP A 61 11.31 -18.32 26.97
N VAL A 62 12.11 -18.55 25.93
CA VAL A 62 11.91 -19.54 24.86
C VAL A 62 12.07 -20.93 25.51
N PRO A 63 11.33 -22.02 25.13
CA PRO A 63 10.85 -22.35 23.78
C PRO A 63 9.37 -22.76 23.69
N ALA A 64 8.71 -22.31 22.62
CA ALA A 64 7.41 -22.86 22.21
C ALA A 64 7.58 -23.57 20.86
N GLU A 65 7.81 -24.88 20.91
CA GLU A 65 7.34 -25.78 19.86
C GLU A 65 5.83 -25.98 20.05
N GLY A 66 5.07 -25.72 18.99
CA GLY A 66 3.63 -25.94 18.91
C GLY A 66 3.12 -25.65 17.49
N PRO A 67 2.40 -26.57 16.82
CA PRO A 67 2.19 -26.54 15.39
C PRO A 67 1.02 -25.61 15.04
N ALA A 68 1.33 -24.35 14.71
CA ALA A 68 0.41 -23.43 14.04
C ALA A 68 1.00 -22.93 12.70
N ALA A 69 2.10 -23.54 12.26
CA ALA A 69 2.85 -23.11 11.08
C ALA A 69 2.27 -23.65 9.77
N ASP A 70 1.51 -24.75 9.77
CA ASP A 70 1.25 -25.48 8.53
C ASP A 70 0.19 -24.81 7.63
N SER A 71 -0.92 -24.32 8.21
CA SER A 71 -1.96 -23.63 7.43
C SER A 71 -1.49 -22.28 6.89
N SER A 72 -0.78 -21.50 7.72
CA SER A 72 -0.24 -20.21 7.29
C SER A 72 0.95 -20.37 6.34
N SER A 73 1.78 -21.41 6.51
CA SER A 73 2.89 -21.72 5.58
C SER A 73 2.38 -22.09 4.18
N ALA A 74 1.33 -22.90 4.10
CA ALA A 74 0.73 -23.28 2.82
C ALA A 74 0.09 -22.07 2.11
N GLU A 75 -0.64 -21.22 2.84
CA GLU A 75 -1.20 -19.97 2.29
C GLU A 75 -0.10 -19.01 1.84
N LEU A 76 0.98 -18.87 2.61
CA LEU A 76 2.14 -18.05 2.24
C LEU A 76 2.87 -18.60 1.01
N ALA A 77 2.96 -19.92 0.87
CA ALA A 77 3.53 -20.56 -0.31
C ALA A 77 2.68 -20.33 -1.56
N ALA A 78 1.34 -20.42 -1.43
CA ALA A 78 0.41 -20.11 -2.50
C ALA A 78 0.51 -18.63 -2.94
N CYS A 79 0.48 -17.69 -2.00
CA CYS A 79 0.67 -16.26 -2.31
C CYS A 79 2.02 -15.97 -2.96
N ARG A 80 3.11 -16.64 -2.56
CA ARG A 80 4.42 -16.50 -3.22
C ARG A 80 4.40 -17.01 -4.65
N ALA A 81 3.73 -18.12 -4.91
CA ALA A 81 3.57 -18.67 -6.26
C ALA A 81 2.75 -17.73 -7.16
N GLU A 82 1.67 -17.15 -6.64
CA GLU A 82 0.88 -16.14 -7.34
C GLU A 82 1.70 -14.88 -7.67
N LEU A 83 2.48 -14.37 -6.70
CA LEU A 83 3.39 -13.25 -6.95
C LEU A 83 4.44 -13.58 -8.02
N GLY A 84 4.92 -14.83 -8.08
CA GLY A 84 5.81 -15.30 -9.13
C GLY A 84 5.16 -15.21 -10.52
N ARG A 85 3.94 -15.74 -10.66
CA ARG A 85 3.17 -15.69 -11.91
C ARG A 85 2.91 -14.26 -12.38
N CYS A 86 2.43 -13.40 -11.49
CA CYS A 86 2.18 -12.00 -11.82
C CYS A 86 3.46 -11.26 -12.25
N ARG A 87 4.62 -11.60 -11.69
CA ARG A 87 5.91 -11.04 -12.12
C ARG A 87 6.30 -11.49 -13.52
N GLU A 88 6.12 -12.77 -13.84
CA GLU A 88 6.42 -13.32 -15.16
C GLU A 88 5.53 -12.72 -16.25
N GLU A 89 4.22 -12.58 -15.98
CA GLU A 89 3.28 -11.89 -16.87
C GLU A 89 3.70 -10.44 -17.12
N LEU A 90 4.10 -9.73 -16.07
CA LEU A 90 4.55 -8.33 -16.16
C LEU A 90 5.83 -8.21 -17.02
N GLU A 91 6.78 -9.12 -16.85
CA GLU A 91 7.99 -9.17 -17.69
C GLU A 91 7.68 -9.54 -19.14
N SER A 92 6.71 -10.42 -19.40
CA SER A 92 6.24 -10.74 -20.76
C SER A 92 5.64 -9.51 -21.44
N VAL A 93 4.68 -8.85 -20.78
CA VAL A 93 4.01 -7.65 -21.28
C VAL A 93 5.00 -6.51 -21.53
N LYS A 94 5.99 -6.33 -20.65
CA LYS A 94 7.06 -5.34 -20.87
C LYS A 94 7.88 -5.63 -22.13
N LYS A 95 8.23 -6.89 -22.39
CA LYS A 95 8.98 -7.28 -23.61
C LYS A 95 8.14 -7.02 -24.86
N GLU A 96 6.85 -7.33 -24.83
CA GLU A 96 5.93 -7.03 -25.92
C GLU A 96 5.81 -5.52 -26.16
N ASN A 97 5.62 -4.72 -25.12
CA ASN A 97 5.62 -3.27 -25.22
C ASN A 97 6.92 -2.72 -25.81
N ALA A 98 8.08 -3.23 -25.38
CA ALA A 98 9.36 -2.84 -25.95
C ALA A 98 9.48 -3.21 -27.43
N ARG A 99 8.93 -4.35 -27.86
CA ARG A 99 8.87 -4.77 -29.26
C ARG A 99 7.96 -3.84 -30.08
N LEU A 100 6.77 -3.54 -29.59
CA LEU A 100 5.81 -2.64 -30.24
C LEU A 100 6.39 -1.24 -30.38
N LEU A 101 7.07 -0.71 -29.36
CA LEU A 101 7.73 0.59 -29.43
C LEU A 101 8.81 0.65 -30.51
N LYS A 102 9.61 -0.42 -30.68
CA LYS A 102 10.59 -0.53 -31.78
C LYS A 102 9.89 -0.52 -33.14
N GLN A 103 8.81 -1.30 -33.29
CA GLN A 103 8.03 -1.32 -34.53
C GLN A 103 7.45 0.06 -34.86
N CYS A 104 6.82 0.72 -33.88
CA CYS A 104 6.32 2.09 -34.04
C CYS A 104 7.43 3.08 -34.43
N GLY A 105 8.63 2.95 -33.87
CA GLY A 105 9.80 3.75 -34.25
C GLY A 105 10.21 3.53 -35.71
N THR A 106 10.29 2.27 -36.15
CA THR A 106 10.61 1.96 -37.55
C THR A 106 9.56 2.48 -38.53
N LEU A 107 8.27 2.32 -38.21
CA LEU A 107 7.17 2.83 -39.02
C LEU A 107 7.21 4.36 -39.11
N ARG A 108 7.50 5.04 -37.99
CA ARG A 108 7.65 6.50 -37.97
C ARG A 108 8.78 6.97 -38.88
N ASN A 109 9.93 6.29 -38.87
CA ASN A 109 11.06 6.61 -39.73
C ASN A 109 10.70 6.42 -41.21
N ILE A 110 10.07 5.30 -41.55
CA ILE A 110 9.60 5.02 -42.93
C ILE A 110 8.63 6.10 -43.39
N ILE A 111 7.65 6.47 -42.55
CA ILE A 111 6.69 7.54 -42.87
C ILE A 111 7.41 8.87 -43.08
N SER A 112 8.38 9.22 -42.23
CA SER A 112 9.18 10.43 -42.39
C SER A 112 9.99 10.43 -43.68
N ASP A 113 10.58 9.30 -44.06
CA ASP A 113 11.36 9.15 -45.29
C ASP A 113 10.47 9.27 -46.53
N ILE A 114 9.28 8.65 -46.50
CA ILE A 114 8.28 8.81 -47.54
C ILE A 114 7.89 10.28 -47.64
N HIS A 115 7.49 10.91 -46.52
CA HIS A 115 7.11 12.33 -46.51
C HIS A 115 8.20 13.25 -47.07
N ARG A 116 9.48 13.01 -46.73
CA ARG A 116 10.62 13.76 -47.27
C ARG A 116 10.76 13.59 -48.78
N ARG A 117 10.55 12.38 -49.31
CA ARG A 117 10.61 12.10 -50.75
C ARG A 117 9.44 12.75 -51.49
N THR A 118 8.22 12.66 -50.95
CA THR A 118 7.02 13.24 -51.58
C THR A 118 7.04 14.77 -51.54
N SER A 119 7.54 15.38 -50.46
CA SER A 119 7.68 16.84 -50.37
C SER A 119 8.77 17.40 -51.29
N ALA A 120 9.86 16.67 -51.51
CA ALA A 120 10.89 17.03 -52.48
C ALA A 120 10.39 16.94 -53.93
N GLY A 121 9.57 15.94 -54.26
CA GLY A 121 9.00 15.76 -55.61
C GLY A 121 7.82 16.68 -55.96
N TYR A 122 7.33 17.49 -55.02
CA TYR A 122 6.25 18.48 -55.25
C TYR A 122 6.77 19.90 -55.52
N LEU A 123 8.10 20.10 -55.47
CA LEU A 123 8.77 21.40 -55.69
C LEU A 123 9.46 21.50 -57.06
N GLU A 124 9.33 20.48 -57.92
CA GLU A 124 9.67 20.52 -59.36
C GLU A 124 8.37 20.58 -60.19
#